data_AF-A0A6C1RHZ5-F1
#
_entry.id   AF-A0A6C1RHZ5-F1
#
_cell.length_a   1.000
_cell.length_b   1.000
_cell.length_c   1.000
_cell.angle_alpha   90.00
_cell.angle_beta   90.00
_cell.angle_gamma   90.00
#
_symmetry.space_group_name_H-M   'P 1'
#
loop_
_entity.id
_entity.type
_entity.pdbx_description
1 polymer ?
#
loop_
_entity_poly.entity_id
_entity_poly.type
_entity_poly.pdbx_seq_one_letter_code
_entity_poly.pdbx_strand_id
1 'polypeptide(L)'
;MNESTRLELKRKYGLVHVPNRHRTQAWCSEVKKRIAAGEPPEAAGAAVAERLFRYEYKPLARYADGPGVEAIIAAASASVE
;
A
#
# COMPACT_ATOMS: atom_id res chain seq x y z
N MET A 1 12.15 6.84 -3.91
CA MET A 1 10.78 6.36 -3.60
C MET A 1 9.87 7.58 -3.53
N ASN A 2 8.96 7.71 -4.49
CA ASN A 2 8.19 8.94 -4.73
C ASN A 2 7.16 9.23 -3.63
N GLU A 3 6.96 10.52 -3.35
CA GLU A 3 5.92 11.01 -2.45
C GLU A 3 4.51 10.62 -2.93
N SER A 4 4.33 10.54 -4.25
CA SER A 4 3.09 10.11 -4.93
C SER A 4 2.62 8.73 -4.45
N THR A 5 3.51 7.73 -4.37
CA THR A 5 3.17 6.37 -3.91
C THR A 5 2.65 6.35 -2.47
N ARG A 6 3.20 7.21 -1.61
CA ARG A 6 2.79 7.30 -0.21
C ARG A 6 1.39 7.92 -0.08
N LEU A 7 1.09 8.91 -0.91
CA LEU A 7 -0.24 9.53 -1.01
C LEU A 7 -1.27 8.56 -1.59
N GLU A 8 -0.89 7.74 -2.58
CA GLU A 8 -1.76 6.71 -3.15
C GLU A 8 -2.11 5.63 -2.13
N LEU A 9 -1.14 5.16 -1.33
CA LEU A 9 -1.42 4.25 -0.21
C LEU A 9 -2.37 4.87 0.81
N LYS A 10 -2.15 6.14 1.15
CA LYS A 10 -3.03 6.87 2.07
C LYS A 10 -4.46 6.91 1.54
N ARG A 11 -4.64 7.28 0.27
CA ARG A 11 -5.95 7.38 -0.38
C ARG A 11 -6.63 6.02 -0.49
N LYS A 12 -5.91 4.98 -0.91
CA LYS A 12 -6.45 3.63 -1.11
C LYS A 12 -6.88 2.95 0.19
N TYR A 13 -6.10 3.12 1.26
CA TYR A 13 -6.36 2.48 2.55
C TYR A 13 -7.01 3.40 3.59
N GLY A 14 -7.41 4.62 3.19
CA GLY A 14 -8.02 5.59 4.10
C GLY A 14 -7.13 5.92 5.29
N LEU A 15 -5.80 5.96 5.10
CA LEU A 15 -4.87 6.19 6.19
C LEU A 15 -5.02 7.64 6.70
N VAL A 16 -5.03 7.83 8.01
CA VAL A 16 -5.11 9.18 8.61
C VAL A 16 -3.84 9.98 8.28
N HIS A 17 -2.67 9.33 8.33
CA HIS A 17 -1.38 9.91 8.02
C HIS A 17 -0.75 9.27 6.78
N VAL A 18 0.15 10.03 6.13
CA VAL A 18 0.96 9.52 5.02
C VAL A 18 2.05 8.63 5.62
N PRO A 19 2.10 7.32 5.29
CA PRO A 19 3.10 6.43 5.85
C PRO A 19 4.51 6.90 5.47
N ASN A 20 5.48 6.73 6.36
CA ASN A 20 6.86 7.10 6.08
C ASN A 20 7.51 6.13 5.06
N ARG A 21 8.65 6.55 4.47
CA ARG A 21 9.34 5.78 3.43
C ARG A 21 9.63 4.33 3.86
N HIS A 22 10.08 4.12 5.09
CA HIS A 22 10.39 2.77 5.60
C HIS A 22 9.15 1.88 5.67
N ARG A 23 8.01 2.39 6.16
CA ARG A 23 6.76 1.62 6.20
C ARG A 23 6.20 1.35 4.82
N THR A 24 6.31 2.29 3.87
CA THR A 24 5.93 2.08 2.47
C THR A 24 6.78 0.98 1.81
N GLN A 25 8.09 0.96 2.05
CA GLN A 25 8.97 -0.12 1.55
C GLN A 25 8.63 -1.48 2.18
N ALA A 26 8.42 -1.52 3.49
CA ALA A 26 8.00 -2.73 4.20
C ALA A 26 6.67 -3.26 3.67
N TRP A 27 5.71 -2.36 3.41
CA TRP A 27 4.43 -2.71 2.80
C TRP A 27 4.62 -3.31 1.41
N CYS A 28 5.36 -2.64 0.51
CA CYS A 28 5.62 -3.18 -0.84
C CYS A 28 6.31 -4.54 -0.80
N SER A 29 7.30 -4.73 0.08
CA SER A 29 8.05 -5.99 0.18
C SER A 29 7.15 -7.15 0.65
N GLU A 30 6.35 -6.93 1.70
CA GLU A 30 5.44 -7.96 2.23
C GLU A 30 4.29 -8.28 1.27
N VAL A 31 3.75 -7.27 0.58
CA VAL A 31 2.69 -7.48 -0.42
C VAL A 31 3.22 -8.28 -1.61
N LYS A 32 4.43 -7.98 -2.11
CA LYS A 32 5.07 -8.77 -3.17
C LYS A 32 5.22 -10.24 -2.76
N LYS A 33 5.63 -10.52 -1.52
CA LYS A 33 5.76 -11.92 -1.02
C LYS A 33 4.41 -12.64 -0.98
N ARG A 34 3.35 -11.97 -0.55
CA ARG A 34 2.00 -12.55 -0.48
C ARG A 34 1.40 -12.79 -1.87
N ILE A 35 1.59 -11.85 -2.79
CA ILE A 35 1.21 -12.04 -4.21
C ILE A 35 1.96 -13.23 -4.80
N ALA A 36 3.27 -13.34 -4.54
CA ALA A 36 4.07 -14.50 -4.97
C ALA A 36 3.62 -15.82 -4.32
N ALA A 37 3.02 -15.77 -3.13
CA ALA A 37 2.40 -16.92 -2.47
C ALA A 37 0.99 -17.25 -2.99
N GLY A 38 0.48 -16.50 -3.99
CA GLY A 38 -0.81 -16.74 -4.62
C GLY A 38 -1.99 -15.97 -4.01
N GLU A 39 -1.75 -15.06 -3.06
CA GLU A 39 -2.82 -14.18 -2.57
C GLU A 39 -3.18 -13.11 -3.63
N PRO A 40 -4.48 -12.77 -3.78
CA PRO A 40 -4.86 -11.70 -4.67
C PRO A 40 -4.29 -10.36 -4.18
N PRO A 41 -3.82 -9.49 -5.09
CA PRO A 41 -3.06 -8.28 -4.75
C PRO A 41 -3.83 -7.32 -3.84
N GLU A 42 -5.13 -7.18 -4.04
CA GLU A 42 -5.99 -6.35 -3.17
C GLU A 42 -6.07 -6.89 -1.73
N ALA A 43 -6.19 -8.21 -1.55
CA ALA A 43 -6.28 -8.83 -0.24
C ALA A 43 -4.92 -8.80 0.49
N ALA A 44 -3.84 -9.11 -0.23
CA ALA A 44 -2.48 -8.99 0.28
C ALA A 44 -2.19 -7.54 0.71
N GLY A 45 -2.54 -6.57 -0.13
CA GLY A 45 -2.39 -5.15 0.14
C GLY A 45 -3.13 -4.69 1.39
N ALA A 46 -4.40 -5.09 1.53
CA ALA A 46 -5.23 -4.78 2.68
C ALA A 46 -4.71 -5.44 3.97
N ALA A 47 -4.34 -6.72 3.93
CA ALA A 47 -3.83 -7.45 5.10
C ALA A 47 -2.52 -6.86 5.63
N VAL A 48 -1.60 -6.49 4.72
CA VAL A 48 -0.34 -5.85 5.12
C VAL A 48 -0.57 -4.41 5.58
N ALA A 49 -1.49 -3.68 4.96
CA ALA A 49 -1.84 -2.32 5.37
C ALA A 49 -2.46 -2.30 6.77
N GLU A 50 -3.39 -3.20 7.07
CA GLU A 50 -4.00 -3.34 8.39
C GLU A 50 -2.94 -3.68 9.45
N ARG A 51 -1.97 -4.54 9.12
CA ARG A 51 -0.90 -4.92 10.04
C ARG A 51 0.12 -3.80 10.27
N LEU A 52 0.59 -3.14 9.22
CA LEU A 52 1.65 -2.12 9.30
C LEU A 52 1.15 -0.73 9.69
N PHE A 53 -0.11 -0.42 9.36
CA PHE A 53 -0.72 0.89 9.57
C PHE A 53 -1.88 0.82 10.58
N ARG A 54 -1.89 -0.16 11.48
CA ARG A 54 -3.01 -0.45 12.40
C ARG A 54 -3.60 0.77 13.11
N TYR A 55 -2.77 1.72 13.54
CA TYR A 55 -3.19 2.95 14.22
C TYR A 55 -3.68 4.05 13.26
N GLU A 56 -3.29 3.98 12.00
CA GLU A 56 -3.61 4.96 10.95
C GLU A 56 -4.75 4.48 10.05
N TYR A 57 -5.08 3.19 10.08
CA TYR A 57 -6.07 2.54 9.22
C TYR A 57 -7.49 2.81 9.71
N LYS A 58 -8.23 3.66 8.98
CA LYS A 58 -9.67 3.84 9.19
C LYS A 58 -10.45 3.02 8.16
N PRO A 59 -11.20 1.97 8.57
CA PRO A 59 -11.86 1.05 7.65
C PRO A 59 -13.02 1.66 6.84
N LEU A 60 -13.38 2.93 7.08
CA LEU A 60 -14.56 3.61 6.52
C LEU A 60 -14.35 4.28 5.14
N ALA A 61 -13.19 4.15 4.50
CA ALA A 61 -12.95 4.67 3.14
C ALA A 61 -12.65 3.53 2.15
N ARG A 62 -13.33 2.39 2.32
CA ARG A 62 -13.10 1.19 1.54
C ARG A 62 -13.78 1.30 0.16
N TYR A 63 -12.95 1.40 -0.87
CA TYR A 63 -13.23 1.09 -2.28
C TYR A 63 -14.21 2.02 -3.02
N ALA A 64 -13.70 3.11 -3.61
CA ALA A 64 -14.41 3.72 -4.74
C ALA A 64 -13.50 4.21 -5.86
N ASP A 65 -12.33 4.79 -5.59
CA ASP A 65 -11.66 5.55 -6.66
C ASP A 65 -10.14 5.69 -6.44
N GLY A 66 -9.39 4.62 -6.69
CA GLY A 66 -7.93 4.61 -6.55
C GLY A 66 -7.23 3.54 -7.38
N PRO A 67 -5.93 3.73 -7.66
CA PRO A 67 -5.14 2.83 -8.51
C PRO A 67 -5.04 1.42 -7.91
N GLY A 68 -4.90 0.40 -8.76
CA GLY A 68 -4.71 -0.99 -8.35
C GLY A 68 -3.46 -1.17 -7.48
N VAL A 69 -3.43 -2.19 -6.60
CA VAL A 69 -2.26 -2.46 -5.74
C VAL A 69 -0.99 -2.64 -6.57
N GLU A 70 -1.09 -3.29 -7.72
CA GLU A 70 0.05 -3.50 -8.63
C GLU A 70 0.59 -2.20 -9.22
N ALA A 71 -0.28 -1.23 -9.53
CA ALA A 71 0.13 0.09 -10.01
C ALA A 71 0.91 0.86 -8.94
N ILE A 72 0.46 0.79 -7.68
CA ILE A 72 1.16 1.41 -6.54
C ILE A 72 2.55 0.78 -6.36
N ILE A 73 2.65 -0.56 -6.49
CA ILE A 73 3.92 -1.28 -6.40
C ILE A 73 4.86 -0.91 -7.55
N ALA A 74 4.34 -0.82 -8.78
CA ALA A 74 5.12 -0.44 -9.96
C ALA A 74 5.67 0.99 -9.83
N ALA A 75 4.84 1.95 -9.41
CA ALA A 75 5.26 3.33 -9.16
C ALA A 75 6.30 3.43 -8.03
N ALA A 76 6.16 2.61 -6.99
CA ALA A 76 7.12 2.54 -5.89
C ALA A 76 8.51 2.08 -6.37
N SER A 77 8.54 1.12 -7.30
CA SER A 77 9.75 0.55 -7.90
C SER A 77 10.41 1.48 -8.93
N ALA A 78 9.63 2.18 -9.75
CA ALA A 78 10.15 3.09 -10.80
C ALA A 78 10.85 4.35 -10.24
N SER A 79 10.69 4.63 -8.95
CA SER A 79 11.19 5.85 -8.30
C SER A 79 12.55 5.66 -7.61
N VAL A 80 13.32 4.65 -8.04
CA VAL A 80 14.63 4.25 -7.50
C VAL A 80 15.75 4.48 -8.53
N GLU A 81 15.42 4.85 -9.76
CA GLU A 81 16.37 5.28 -10.80
C GLU A 81 16.61 6.78 -10.76
#